data_AF-Q5EAX6-F1
#
_entry.id   AF-Q5EAX6-F1
#
_cell.length_a   1.000
_cell.length_b   1.000
_cell.length_c   1.000
_cell.angle_alpha   90.00
_cell.angle_beta   90.00
_cell.angle_gamma   90.00
#
_symmetry.space_group_name_H-M   'P 1'
#
loop_
_entity.id
_entity.type
_entity.pdbx_description
1 polymer ?
#
loop_
_entity_poly.entity_id
_entity_poly.type
_entity_poly.pdbx_seq_one_letter_code
_entity_poly.pdbx_strand_id
1 'polypeptide(L)'
;MADVELNGGGTAISSTPATAQSTNPLSRKLNKILETRLDNDKDMVEALRALSAFFTENSLRSRRNLRGDIERRSLSINEEFVGIFKKVREELESINEDVQAMSCCCQDMTSRLKAAKEQTHDLIVKTTKLQSEKKLSTGKNAASFS
;
A
#
# COMPACT_ATOMS: atom_id res chain seq x y z
N MET A 1 -86.63 0.48 -49.61
CA MET A 1 -87.23 1.73 -50.11
C MET A 1 -88.45 2.01 -49.24
N ALA A 2 -88.28 2.86 -48.22
CA ALA A 2 -89.28 3.62 -47.48
C ALA A 2 -88.55 4.25 -46.28
N ASP A 3 -88.32 5.56 -46.39
CA ASP A 3 -87.92 6.49 -45.33
C ASP A 3 -88.86 6.45 -44.12
N VAL A 4 -88.33 6.59 -42.90
CA VAL A 4 -88.97 7.32 -41.79
C VAL A 4 -87.90 8.01 -40.94
N GLU A 5 -87.85 9.32 -41.14
CA GLU A 5 -87.68 10.46 -40.22
C GLU A 5 -86.53 10.58 -39.20
N LEU A 6 -86.06 11.84 -39.21
CA LEU A 6 -85.06 12.50 -38.39
C LEU A 6 -85.65 12.98 -37.05
N ASN A 7 -84.82 12.92 -36.00
CA ASN A 7 -84.26 14.08 -35.30
C ASN A 7 -84.36 14.03 -33.78
N GLY A 8 -83.22 14.31 -33.14
CA GLY A 8 -83.20 15.21 -31.98
C GLY A 8 -82.61 14.62 -30.71
N GLY A 9 -81.40 15.07 -30.35
CA GLY A 9 -81.05 15.23 -28.94
C GLY A 9 -79.67 14.74 -28.53
N GLY A 10 -78.67 15.62 -28.68
CA GLY A 10 -77.87 16.01 -27.51
C GLY A 10 -76.69 15.13 -27.09
N THR A 11 -75.54 15.80 -27.09
CA THR A 11 -74.45 15.71 -26.11
C THR A 11 -73.30 14.75 -26.44
N ALA A 12 -72.19 15.38 -26.85
CA ALA A 12 -70.87 14.82 -26.83
C ALA A 12 -70.51 14.29 -25.44
N ILE A 13 -70.00 13.06 -25.37
CA ILE A 13 -69.20 12.60 -24.24
C ILE A 13 -67.93 11.98 -24.81
N SER A 14 -66.95 12.84 -25.03
CA SER A 14 -65.55 12.45 -24.89
C SER A 14 -65.34 12.04 -23.43
N SER A 15 -65.20 10.75 -23.17
CA SER A 15 -64.67 10.25 -21.90
C SER A 15 -63.58 9.23 -22.19
N THR A 16 -62.40 9.76 -22.51
CA THR A 16 -61.16 9.19 -21.98
C THR A 16 -61.33 8.98 -20.47
N PRO A 17 -61.18 7.76 -19.94
CA PRO A 17 -61.00 7.61 -18.51
C PRO A 17 -59.59 8.11 -18.21
N ALA A 18 -59.52 9.34 -17.72
CA ALA A 18 -58.35 9.89 -17.07
C ALA A 18 -57.92 8.94 -15.95
N THR A 19 -56.67 8.49 -16.07
CA THR A 19 -55.73 8.18 -14.99
C THR A 19 -56.22 8.54 -13.58
N ALA A 20 -56.77 7.56 -12.89
CA ALA A 20 -56.84 7.55 -11.43
C ALA A 20 -56.20 6.26 -10.93
N GLN A 21 -54.92 6.05 -11.25
CA GLN A 21 -54.09 5.14 -10.48
C GLN A 21 -53.89 5.77 -9.10
N SER A 22 -54.83 5.54 -8.18
CA SER A 22 -54.59 5.68 -6.75
C SER A 22 -53.60 4.58 -6.36
N THR A 23 -52.31 4.78 -6.67
CA THR A 23 -51.26 3.86 -6.24
C THR A 23 -51.24 3.89 -4.72
N ASN A 24 -51.72 2.80 -4.12
CA ASN A 24 -51.80 2.63 -2.69
C ASN A 24 -50.44 2.98 -2.06
N PRO A 25 -50.38 3.77 -0.98
CA PRO A 25 -49.12 4.20 -0.37
C PRO A 25 -48.22 3.02 0.05
N LEU A 26 -48.81 1.86 0.39
CA LEU A 26 -48.07 0.61 0.62
C LEU A 26 -47.49 0.06 -0.68
N SER A 27 -48.25 0.03 -1.78
CA SER A 27 -47.74 -0.37 -3.10
C SER A 27 -46.60 0.53 -3.56
N ARG A 28 -46.67 1.84 -3.30
CA ARG A 28 -45.56 2.78 -3.58
C ARG A 28 -44.34 2.50 -2.72
N LYS A 29 -44.50 2.21 -1.42
CA LYS A 29 -43.39 1.83 -0.53
C LYS A 29 -42.77 0.49 -0.95
N LEU A 30 -43.61 -0.49 -1.28
CA LEU A 30 -43.18 -1.82 -1.72
C LEU A 30 -42.40 -1.72 -3.03
N ASN A 31 -42.95 -1.03 -4.04
CA ASN A 31 -42.25 -0.81 -5.30
C ASN A 31 -40.94 -0.07 -5.09
N LYS A 32 -40.92 0.98 -4.24
CA LYS A 32 -39.68 1.69 -3.93
C LYS A 32 -38.62 0.80 -3.27
N ILE A 33 -39.02 -0.09 -2.37
CA ILE A 33 -38.11 -1.07 -1.74
C ILE A 33 -37.60 -2.07 -2.78
N LEU A 34 -38.47 -2.59 -3.64
CA LEU A 34 -38.12 -3.53 -4.71
C LEU A 34 -37.21 -2.90 -5.77
N GLU A 35 -37.42 -1.63 -6.08
CA GLU A 35 -36.58 -0.82 -6.99
C GLU A 35 -35.22 -0.48 -6.37
N THR A 36 -35.11 -0.51 -5.03
CA THR A 36 -33.84 -0.36 -4.32
C THR A 36 -33.04 -1.66 -4.49
N ARG A 37 -32.56 -1.92 -5.70
CA ARG A 37 -31.78 -3.12 -6.06
C ARG A 37 -30.36 -3.02 -5.50
N LEU A 38 -30.21 -3.24 -4.20
CA LEU A 38 -28.92 -3.17 -3.51
C LEU A 38 -27.96 -4.29 -3.94
N ASP A 39 -28.48 -5.43 -4.38
CA ASP A 39 -27.68 -6.64 -4.63
C ASP A 39 -26.84 -6.58 -5.92
N ASN A 40 -27.15 -5.67 -6.85
CA ASN A 40 -26.36 -5.54 -8.08
C ASN A 40 -25.12 -4.66 -7.90
N ASP A 41 -25.08 -3.86 -6.83
CA ASP A 41 -23.97 -2.97 -6.52
C ASP A 41 -23.05 -3.67 -5.51
N LYS A 42 -22.01 -4.30 -6.05
CA LYS A 42 -21.05 -5.07 -5.25
C LYS A 42 -20.36 -4.20 -4.20
N ASP A 43 -20.03 -2.95 -4.54
CA ASP A 43 -19.31 -2.04 -3.64
C ASP A 43 -20.22 -1.59 -2.50
N MET A 44 -21.50 -1.34 -2.80
CA MET A 44 -22.52 -1.04 -1.79
C MET A 44 -22.74 -2.22 -0.84
N VAL A 45 -22.86 -3.45 -1.37
CA VAL A 45 -23.00 -4.66 -0.55
C VAL A 45 -21.77 -4.87 0.33
N GLU A 46 -20.56 -4.63 -0.19
CA GLU A 46 -19.32 -4.72 0.58
C GLU A 46 -19.23 -3.67 1.68
N ALA A 47 -19.59 -2.42 1.39
CA ALA A 47 -19.66 -1.35 2.37
C ALA A 47 -20.68 -1.66 3.48
N LEU A 48 -21.84 -2.21 3.13
CA LEU A 48 -22.84 -2.66 4.12
C LEU A 48 -22.34 -3.84 4.96
N ARG A 49 -21.61 -4.80 4.37
CA ARG A 49 -20.97 -5.89 5.12
C ARG A 49 -19.95 -5.35 6.11
N ALA A 50 -19.08 -4.44 5.67
CA ALA A 50 -18.10 -3.79 6.54
C ALA A 50 -18.78 -3.00 7.68
N LEU A 51 -19.88 -2.30 7.39
CA LEU A 51 -20.70 -1.61 8.37
C LEU A 51 -21.31 -2.58 9.40
N SER A 52 -21.87 -3.69 8.93
CA SER A 52 -22.52 -4.69 9.79
C SER A 52 -21.57 -5.35 10.79
N ALA A 53 -20.26 -5.37 10.51
CA ALA A 53 -19.26 -5.91 11.41
C ALA A 53 -19.14 -5.13 12.73
N PHE A 54 -19.61 -3.88 12.79
CA PHE A 54 -19.57 -3.07 14.03
C PHE A 54 -20.87 -2.35 14.36
N PHE A 55 -21.77 -2.16 13.39
CA PHE A 55 -23.10 -1.62 13.63
C PHE A 55 -24.09 -2.76 13.89
N THR A 56 -23.98 -3.39 15.06
CA THR A 56 -24.79 -4.57 15.43
C THR A 56 -26.18 -4.22 15.96
N GLU A 57 -26.34 -3.03 16.54
CA GLU A 57 -27.61 -2.55 17.09
C GLU A 57 -28.18 -1.38 16.29
N ASN A 58 -29.43 -1.52 15.82
CA ASN A 58 -30.15 -0.46 15.12
C ASN A 58 -31.07 0.31 16.08
N SER A 59 -30.48 1.11 16.98
CA SER A 59 -31.19 2.03 17.86
C SER A 59 -31.13 3.48 17.33
N LEU A 60 -32.00 4.36 17.83
CA LEU A 60 -31.94 5.79 17.50
C LEU A 60 -30.58 6.40 17.88
N ARG A 61 -30.03 5.98 19.02
CA ARG A 61 -28.73 6.44 19.52
C ARG A 61 -27.59 5.99 18.60
N SER A 62 -27.53 4.69 18.26
CA SER A 62 -26.46 4.17 17.39
C SER A 62 -26.52 4.82 16.01
N ARG A 63 -27.72 5.00 15.44
CA ARG A 63 -27.89 5.71 14.17
C ARG A 63 -27.41 7.16 14.23
N ARG A 64 -27.68 7.88 15.33
CA ARG A 64 -27.23 9.28 15.52
C ARG A 64 -25.71 9.39 15.62
N ASN A 65 -25.05 8.38 16.17
CA ASN A 65 -23.61 8.38 16.40
C ASN A 65 -22.80 7.72 15.27
N LEU A 66 -23.46 6.99 14.37
CA LEU A 66 -22.83 6.14 13.34
C LEU A 66 -21.73 6.84 12.56
N ARG A 67 -21.96 8.08 12.11
CA ARG A 67 -20.94 8.86 11.40
C ARG A 67 -19.68 9.06 12.24
N GLY A 68 -19.85 9.48 13.49
CA GLY A 68 -18.73 9.67 14.40
C GLY A 68 -18.03 8.36 14.77
N ASP A 69 -18.76 7.25 14.83
CA ASP A 69 -18.18 5.92 15.04
C ASP A 69 -17.33 5.49 13.84
N ILE A 70 -17.80 5.73 12.61
CA ILE A 70 -17.04 5.49 11.36
C ILE A 70 -15.76 6.32 11.36
N GLU A 71 -15.87 7.62 11.64
CA GLU A 71 -14.72 8.55 11.66
C GLU A 71 -13.68 8.12 12.71
N ARG A 72 -14.10 7.79 13.93
CA ARG A 72 -13.20 7.28 14.98
C ARG A 72 -12.50 5.99 14.60
N ARG A 73 -13.25 5.05 13.99
CA ARG A 73 -12.67 3.79 13.54
C ARG A 73 -11.63 4.03 12.45
N SER A 74 -11.91 4.91 11.49
CA SER A 74 -10.95 5.27 10.44
C SER A 74 -9.69 5.89 11.02
N LEU A 75 -9.82 6.79 12.01
CA LEU A 75 -8.67 7.36 12.70
C LEU A 75 -7.85 6.29 13.43
N SER A 76 -8.50 5.40 14.18
CA SER A 76 -7.82 4.31 14.89
C SER A 76 -7.05 3.38 13.96
N ILE A 77 -7.62 3.03 12.80
CA ILE A 77 -6.93 2.21 11.79
C ILE A 77 -5.70 2.94 11.24
N ASN A 78 -5.81 4.25 10.99
CA ASN A 78 -4.70 5.04 10.48
C ASN A 78 -3.58 5.18 11.53
N GLU A 79 -3.92 5.37 12.79
CA GLU A 79 -2.94 5.40 13.89
C GLU A 79 -2.22 4.06 14.04
N GLU A 80 -2.94 2.95 13.96
CA GLU A 80 -2.36 1.61 13.96
C GLU A 80 -1.42 1.41 12.77
N PHE A 81 -1.86 1.79 11.57
CA PHE A 81 -1.06 1.71 10.35
C PHE A 81 0.27 2.47 10.50
N VAL A 82 0.22 3.72 10.97
CA VAL A 82 1.41 4.53 11.23
C VAL A 82 2.31 3.88 12.29
N GLY A 83 1.73 3.34 13.36
CA GLY A 83 2.47 2.66 14.42
C GLY A 83 3.22 1.42 13.93
N ILE A 84 2.58 0.58 13.10
CA ILE A 84 3.21 -0.60 12.50
C ILE A 84 4.28 -0.17 11.49
N PHE A 85 3.98 0.79 10.63
CA PHE A 85 4.92 1.24 9.60
C PHE A 85 6.17 1.91 10.20
N LYS A 86 6.01 2.59 11.35
CA LYS A 86 7.13 3.13 12.11
C LYS A 86 8.11 2.03 12.55
N LYS A 87 7.61 0.89 13.05
CA LYS A 87 8.46 -0.25 13.43
C LYS A 87 9.22 -0.80 12.22
N VAL A 88 8.53 -0.97 11.09
CA VAL A 88 9.17 -1.44 9.84
C VAL A 88 10.29 -0.49 9.41
N ARG A 89 10.07 0.83 9.51
CA ARG A 89 11.09 1.83 9.21
C ARG A 89 12.28 1.72 10.15
N GLU A 90 12.05 1.58 11.46
CA GLU A 90 13.11 1.46 12.46
C GLU A 90 14.00 0.22 12.22
N GLU A 91 13.39 -0.93 11.90
CA GLU A 91 14.14 -2.14 11.53
C GLU A 91 14.96 -1.93 10.24
N LEU A 92 14.40 -1.26 9.23
CA LEU A 92 15.12 -0.97 7.98
C LEU A 92 16.30 -0.01 8.21
N GLU A 93 16.13 0.97 9.09
CA GLU A 93 17.18 1.92 9.46
C GLU A 93 18.32 1.21 10.19
N SER A 94 18.01 0.31 11.13
CA SER A 94 19.01 -0.54 11.80
C SER A 94 19.80 -1.39 10.81
N ILE A 95 19.13 -2.04 9.84
CA ILE A 95 19.81 -2.83 8.80
C ILE A 95 20.73 -1.92 7.96
N ASN A 96 20.28 -0.72 7.62
CA ASN A 96 21.10 0.22 6.85
C ASN A 96 22.34 0.66 7.65
N GLU A 97 22.21 0.92 8.95
CA GLU A 97 23.34 1.22 9.83
C GLU A 97 24.35 0.06 9.89
N ASP A 98 23.87 -1.18 10.04
CA ASP A 98 24.71 -2.38 10.04
C ASP A 98 25.47 -2.57 8.72
N VAL A 99 24.80 -2.34 7.58
CA VAL A 99 25.42 -2.42 6.25
C VAL A 99 26.51 -1.34 6.09
N GLN A 100 26.26 -0.13 6.56
CA GLN A 100 27.26 0.94 6.53
C GLN A 100 28.47 0.60 7.41
N ALA A 101 28.24 0.11 8.62
CA ALA A 101 29.31 -0.34 9.52
C ALA A 101 30.14 -1.47 8.89
N MET A 102 29.48 -2.44 8.27
CA MET A 102 30.14 -3.53 7.56
C MET A 102 30.97 -3.01 6.38
N SER A 103 30.45 -2.05 5.60
CA SER A 103 31.19 -1.44 4.49
C SER A 103 32.46 -0.75 4.98
N CYS A 104 32.35 0.03 6.07
CA CYS A 104 33.50 0.70 6.68
C CYS A 104 34.56 -0.33 7.12
N CYS A 105 34.15 -1.38 7.82
CA CYS A 105 35.05 -2.45 8.25
C CYS A 105 35.77 -3.13 7.08
N CYS A 106 35.04 -3.44 6.01
CA CYS A 106 35.62 -4.00 4.78
C CYS A 106 36.64 -3.06 4.13
N GLN A 107 36.37 -1.75 4.12
CA GLN A 107 37.30 -0.74 3.61
C GLN A 107 38.57 -0.64 4.47
N ASP A 108 38.42 -0.65 5.79
CA ASP A 108 39.55 -0.64 6.74
C ASP A 108 40.42 -1.89 6.58
N MET A 109 39.81 -3.07 6.49
CA MET A 109 40.54 -4.32 6.25
C MET A 109 41.29 -4.27 4.92
N THR A 110 40.65 -3.77 3.87
CA THR A 110 41.27 -3.64 2.54
C THR A 110 42.47 -2.69 2.59
N SER A 111 42.34 -1.56 3.28
CA SER A 111 43.41 -0.58 3.47
C SER A 111 44.60 -1.19 4.21
N ARG A 112 44.34 -1.91 5.31
CA ARG A 112 45.39 -2.58 6.11
C ARG A 112 46.09 -3.67 5.31
N LEU A 113 45.36 -4.46 4.53
CA LEU A 113 45.94 -5.49 3.66
C LEU A 113 46.85 -4.86 2.60
N LYS A 114 46.43 -3.74 2.00
CA LYS A 114 47.24 -3.00 1.03
C LYS A 114 48.54 -2.48 1.66
N ALA A 115 48.45 -1.87 2.84
CA ALA A 115 49.62 -1.38 3.57
C ALA A 115 50.58 -2.52 3.95
N ALA A 116 50.07 -3.64 4.44
CA ALA A 116 50.89 -4.81 4.77
C ALA A 116 51.59 -5.40 3.54
N LYS A 117 50.91 -5.43 2.39
CA LYS A 117 51.48 -5.86 1.11
C LYS A 117 52.62 -4.94 0.67
N GLU A 118 52.44 -3.62 0.75
CA GLU A 118 53.47 -2.63 0.42
C GLU A 118 54.68 -2.75 1.35
N GLN A 119 54.46 -2.86 2.67
CA GLN A 119 55.53 -3.05 3.65
C GLN A 119 56.31 -4.35 3.40
N THR A 120 55.62 -5.45 3.09
CA THR A 120 56.26 -6.74 2.77
C THR A 120 57.10 -6.64 1.51
N HIS A 121 56.58 -5.99 0.47
CA HIS A 121 57.31 -5.75 -0.77
C HIS A 121 58.60 -4.95 -0.52
N ASP A 122 58.54 -3.87 0.25
CA ASP A 122 59.71 -3.05 0.59
C ASP A 122 60.77 -3.83 1.38
N LEU A 123 60.34 -4.68 2.31
CA LEU A 123 61.24 -5.57 3.06
C LEU A 123 61.95 -6.58 2.15
N ILE A 124 61.24 -7.15 1.17
CA ILE A 124 61.82 -8.06 0.17
C ILE A 124 62.89 -7.31 -0.64
N VAL A 125 62.56 -6.13 -1.18
CA VAL A 125 63.50 -5.32 -1.97
C VAL A 125 64.77 -4.99 -1.18
N LYS A 126 64.63 -4.53 0.07
CA LYS A 126 65.76 -4.23 0.96
C LYS A 126 66.61 -5.48 1.23
N THR A 127 65.97 -6.63 1.52
CA THR A 127 66.67 -7.88 1.81
C THR A 127 67.44 -8.40 0.60
N THR A 128 66.83 -8.38 -0.59
CA THR A 128 67.48 -8.78 -1.84
C THR A 128 68.69 -7.90 -2.16
N LYS A 129 68.58 -6.58 -1.94
CA LYS A 129 69.70 -5.64 -2.10
C LYS A 129 70.84 -5.94 -1.12
N LEU A 130 70.54 -6.13 0.16
CA LEU A 130 71.57 -6.46 1.16
C LEU A 130 72.26 -7.81 0.85
N GLN A 131 71.50 -8.79 0.36
CA GLN A 131 72.07 -10.07 -0.07
C GLN A 131 73.01 -9.93 -1.28
N SER A 132 72.67 -9.08 -2.26
CA SER A 132 73.55 -8.84 -3.42
C SER A 132 74.82 -8.09 -3.02
N GLU A 133 74.72 -7.07 -2.18
CA GLU A 133 75.87 -6.31 -1.63
C GLU A 133 76.80 -7.21 -0.81
N LYS A 134 76.23 -8.09 0.03
CA LYS A 134 77.00 -9.08 0.79
C LYS A 134 77.77 -10.01 -0.14
N LYS A 135 77.09 -10.61 -1.15
CA LYS A 135 77.73 -11.52 -2.11
C LYS A 135 78.90 -10.84 -2.85
N LEU A 136 78.71 -9.60 -3.30
CA LEU A 136 79.75 -8.84 -3.99
C LEU A 136 80.96 -8.57 -3.09
N SER A 137 80.73 -8.25 -1.82
CA SER A 137 81.79 -7.97 -0.84
C SER A 137 82.59 -9.23 -0.49
N THR A 138 81.92 -10.37 -0.26
CA THR A 138 82.61 -11.65 0.01
C THR A 138 83.41 -12.14 -1.20
N GLY A 139 82.88 -11.97 -2.42
CA GLY A 139 83.59 -12.35 -3.65
C GLY A 139 84.83 -11.50 -3.92
N LYS A 140 84.79 -10.19 -3.63
CA LYS A 140 85.95 -9.30 -3.75
C LYS A 140 87.08 -9.66 -2.78
N ASN A 141 86.75 -9.99 -1.52
CA ASN A 141 87.76 -10.39 -0.53
C ASN A 141 88.42 -11.73 -0.85
N ALA A 142 87.68 -12.67 -1.47
CA ALA A 142 88.25 -13.95 -1.92
C ALA A 142 89.21 -13.78 -3.10
N ALA A 143 88.91 -12.85 -4.03
CA ALA A 143 89.76 -12.57 -5.19
C ALA A 143 91.05 -11.78 -4.83
N SER A 144 91.08 -11.06 -3.71
CA SER A 144 92.28 -10.34 -3.25
C SER A 144 93.28 -11.20 -2.46
N PHE A 145 92.92 -12.43 -2.11
CA PHE A 145 93.74 -13.35 -1.31
C PHE A 145 94.29 -14.54 -2.13
N SER A 146 94.01 -14.57 -3.43
CA SER A 146 94.46 -15.58 -4.39
C SER A 146 95.30 -14.94 -5.49
#